data_AF-A0A0Q9EIH1-F1
#
_entry.id   AF-A0A0Q9EIH1-F1
#
_cell.length_a   1.000
_cell.length_b   1.000
_cell.length_c   1.000
_cell.angle_alpha   90.00
_cell.angle_beta   90.00
_cell.angle_gamma   90.00
#
_symmetry.space_group_name_H-M   'P 1'
#
loop_
_entity.id
_entity.type
_entity.pdbx_description
1 polymer ?
#
loop_
_entity_poly.entity_id
_entity_poly.type
_entity_poly.pdbx_seq_one_letter_code
_entity_poly.pdbx_strand_id
1 'polypeptide(L)'
;MGLVLALAWAAAAPARDIDVRHYVARIEPDLKTRSVKGEVSVRFVATVDSTDLIVLDRDGLDIDRVREGERSLSFDQTGRVLKIRLSRPALRGQLREVTVNYHGTPKFGLQFHPERRQVYTLFSTAQWLVGIDAPDERATLDLSVALPTGLKAVGNGYLVGRRSLGNGLELHRWRQTVPMPAYTYGFAAGPFEEASDRGSRVRLRYLGAGYSQSELRRVFADSGDMLRYFERRAGVPYPGGVYTQALVARTIGQELAGFSLMSEDYGRGVLADRRDESLIAHEAAHQWWGNLVTCRDWGHFWLNEGFANFLAASYMEQRFGREDYLKQVEGWKRRYEKLKETGKDKPLVFPDWDKPSGDDRAVVYQKGAYVLHLLREELGDELFWHGLREYTRAHRGTAVVTQDFQRSMEQVSGRDLSAFFATWVYPAAPAR
;
A
#
# COMPACT_ATOMS: atom_id res chain seq x y z
N MET A 1 42.90 9.18 -11.26
CA MET A 1 42.55 7.74 -11.20
C MET A 1 41.61 7.53 -10.03
N GLY A 2 40.30 7.70 -10.25
CA GLY A 2 39.27 7.53 -9.22
C GLY A 2 38.74 6.11 -9.24
N LEU A 3 39.04 5.32 -8.21
CA LEU A 3 38.40 4.02 -8.00
C LEU A 3 36.98 4.28 -7.47
N VAL A 4 35.99 4.03 -8.32
CA VAL A 4 34.58 3.89 -7.92
C VAL A 4 34.47 2.58 -7.13
N LEU A 5 34.57 2.67 -5.81
CA LEU A 5 34.18 1.58 -4.90
C LEU A 5 32.66 1.65 -4.72
N ALA A 6 31.93 1.08 -5.68
CA ALA A 6 30.55 0.71 -5.51
C ALA A 6 30.48 -0.43 -4.49
N LEU A 7 30.36 -0.09 -3.21
CA LEU A 7 30.12 -1.06 -2.15
C LEU A 7 28.65 -1.48 -2.19
N ALA A 8 28.48 -2.76 -2.50
CA ALA A 8 27.23 -3.48 -2.65
C ALA A 8 26.39 -3.45 -1.36
N TRP A 9 25.40 -2.56 -1.32
CA TRP A 9 24.24 -2.65 -0.42
C TRP A 9 22.97 -2.52 -1.25
N ALA A 10 22.80 -3.49 -2.14
CA ALA A 10 21.48 -3.88 -2.60
C ALA A 10 21.38 -5.36 -2.24
N ALA A 11 20.86 -5.69 -1.06
CA ALA A 11 20.30 -7.02 -0.87
C ALA A 11 19.23 -7.13 -1.96
N ALA A 12 19.44 -7.98 -2.97
CA ALA A 12 18.40 -8.25 -3.94
C ALA A 12 17.16 -8.72 -3.14
N ALA A 13 15.96 -8.31 -3.55
CA ALA A 13 14.76 -9.00 -3.10
C ALA A 13 14.99 -10.51 -3.28
N PRO A 14 14.56 -11.36 -2.33
CA PRO A 14 14.80 -12.80 -2.44
C PRO A 14 14.32 -13.25 -3.83
N ALA A 15 15.24 -13.82 -4.61
CA ALA A 15 14.93 -14.25 -5.96
C ALA A 15 13.79 -15.27 -5.88
N ARG A 16 12.64 -14.94 -6.47
CA ARG A 16 11.51 -15.85 -6.59
C ARG A 16 11.62 -16.56 -7.91
N ASP A 17 11.29 -17.86 -7.89
CA ASP A 17 11.25 -18.69 -9.10
C ASP A 17 10.07 -18.34 -10.02
N ILE A 18 9.13 -17.52 -9.54
CA ILE A 18 7.92 -17.12 -10.27
C ILE A 18 7.66 -15.62 -10.15
N ASP A 19 6.94 -15.10 -11.15
CA ASP A 19 6.38 -13.74 -11.24
C ASP A 19 4.87 -13.86 -11.50
N VAL A 20 4.06 -13.35 -10.58
CA VAL A 20 2.61 -13.42 -10.61
C VAL A 20 2.05 -12.31 -11.49
N ARG A 21 1.29 -12.71 -12.51
CA ARG A 21 0.67 -11.80 -13.47
C ARG A 21 -0.72 -11.36 -13.04
N HIS A 22 -1.48 -12.27 -12.42
CA HIS A 22 -2.89 -12.02 -12.14
C HIS A 22 -3.43 -12.93 -11.02
N TYR A 23 -4.30 -12.36 -10.19
CA TYR A 23 -5.10 -13.06 -9.21
C TYR A 23 -6.58 -13.02 -9.60
N VAL A 24 -7.26 -14.17 -9.51
CA VAL A 24 -8.73 -14.24 -9.50
C VAL A 24 -9.14 -14.74 -8.12
N ALA A 25 -9.64 -13.84 -7.27
CA ALA A 25 -9.96 -14.12 -5.88
C ALA A 25 -11.46 -14.10 -5.64
N ARG A 26 -11.98 -15.14 -4.97
CA ARG A 26 -13.32 -15.19 -4.41
C ARG A 26 -13.22 -15.30 -2.90
N ILE A 27 -13.75 -14.32 -2.19
CA ILE A 27 -13.66 -14.17 -0.74
C ILE A 27 -15.06 -14.18 -0.14
N GLU A 28 -15.25 -14.94 0.93
CA GLU A 28 -16.49 -15.04 1.68
C GLU A 28 -16.21 -14.80 3.17
N PRO A 29 -16.26 -13.54 3.63
CA PRO A 29 -16.15 -13.22 5.04
C PRO A 29 -17.44 -13.58 5.79
N ASP A 30 -17.30 -14.23 6.95
CA ASP A 30 -18.40 -14.48 7.88
C ASP A 30 -18.26 -13.54 9.09
N LEU A 31 -19.14 -12.56 9.18
CA LEU A 31 -19.14 -11.60 10.29
C LEU A 31 -19.43 -12.27 11.63
N LYS A 32 -20.28 -13.29 11.69
CA LYS A 32 -20.70 -13.90 12.96
C LYS A 32 -19.55 -14.70 13.58
N THR A 33 -18.86 -15.49 12.78
CA THR A 33 -17.73 -16.32 13.23
C THR A 33 -16.39 -15.61 13.14
N ARG A 34 -16.35 -14.41 12.52
CA ARG A 34 -15.13 -13.63 12.25
C ARG A 34 -14.09 -14.44 11.48
N SER A 35 -14.57 -15.24 10.53
CA SER A 35 -13.75 -16.12 9.71
C SER A 35 -13.88 -15.77 8.23
N VAL A 36 -13.00 -16.33 7.42
CA VAL A 36 -13.02 -16.14 5.97
C VAL A 36 -12.86 -17.50 5.29
N LYS A 37 -13.59 -17.68 4.18
CA LYS A 37 -13.31 -18.71 3.18
C LYS A 37 -12.84 -18.03 1.90
N GLY A 38 -11.89 -18.65 1.23
CA GLY A 38 -11.33 -18.11 0.01
C GLY A 38 -11.06 -19.17 -1.05
N GLU A 39 -11.17 -18.74 -2.30
CA GLU A 39 -10.59 -19.41 -3.44
C GLU A 39 -9.78 -18.37 -4.22
N VAL A 40 -8.52 -18.66 -4.50
CA VAL A 40 -7.67 -17.80 -5.34
C VAL A 40 -7.03 -18.61 -6.45
N SER A 41 -7.20 -18.15 -7.69
CA SER A 41 -6.40 -18.62 -8.82
C SER A 41 -5.25 -17.66 -9.06
N VAL A 42 -4.03 -18.19 -9.01
CA VAL A 42 -2.78 -17.46 -9.15
C VAL A 42 -2.19 -17.78 -10.52
N ARG A 43 -2.18 -16.79 -11.43
CA ARG A 43 -1.53 -16.90 -12.74
C ARG A 43 -0.13 -16.35 -12.66
N PHE A 44 0.86 -17.16 -13.01
CA PHE A 44 2.27 -16.79 -12.88
C PHE A 44 3.09 -17.33 -14.04
N VAL A 45 4.29 -16.76 -14.22
CA VAL A 45 5.33 -17.27 -15.12
C VAL A 45 6.56 -17.67 -14.31
N ALA A 46 7.27 -18.71 -14.72
CA ALA A 46 8.57 -19.02 -14.10
C ALA A 46 9.64 -18.01 -14.56
N THR A 47 10.46 -17.55 -13.63
CA THR A 47 11.58 -16.60 -13.83
C THR A 47 12.93 -17.30 -13.84
N VAL A 48 12.95 -18.60 -13.54
CA VAL A 48 14.10 -19.50 -13.62
C VAL A 48 13.92 -20.49 -14.77
N ASP A 49 14.98 -21.19 -15.15
CA ASP A 49 14.95 -22.09 -16.32
C ASP A 49 13.92 -23.21 -16.17
N SER A 50 13.80 -23.75 -14.95
CA SER A 50 12.81 -24.75 -14.59
C SER A 50 12.57 -24.72 -13.08
N THR A 51 11.31 -24.78 -12.65
CA THR A 51 10.92 -24.99 -11.24
C THR A 51 9.70 -25.91 -11.15
N ASP A 52 9.69 -26.83 -10.19
CA ASP A 52 8.52 -27.63 -9.84
C ASP A 52 7.92 -27.24 -8.49
N LEU A 53 8.47 -26.20 -7.84
CA LEU A 53 8.06 -25.74 -6.53
C LEU A 53 7.61 -24.28 -6.59
N ILE A 54 6.40 -24.02 -6.09
CA ILE A 54 5.88 -22.66 -5.92
C ILE A 54 5.76 -22.38 -4.42
N VAL A 55 6.10 -21.16 -4.03
CA VAL A 55 6.02 -20.69 -2.65
C VAL A 55 5.09 -19.49 -2.61
N LEU A 56 4.02 -19.58 -1.82
CA LEU A 56 3.06 -18.50 -1.57
C LEU A 56 2.99 -18.21 -0.06
N ASP A 57 2.68 -16.97 0.29
CA ASP A 57 2.44 -16.49 1.64
C ASP A 57 1.00 -16.79 2.10
N ARG A 58 0.90 -17.19 3.36
CA ARG A 58 -0.36 -17.41 4.09
C ARG A 58 -0.16 -17.15 5.56
N ASP A 59 -1.07 -16.46 6.23
CA ASP A 59 -0.95 -16.20 7.67
C ASP A 59 -2.27 -16.42 8.38
N GLY A 60 -2.36 -17.48 9.19
CA GLY A 60 -3.63 -17.86 9.84
C GLY A 60 -4.70 -18.41 8.89
N LEU A 61 -4.31 -18.84 7.69
CA LEU A 61 -5.16 -19.48 6.69
C LEU A 61 -4.78 -20.94 6.50
N ASP A 62 -5.72 -21.85 6.71
CA ASP A 62 -5.57 -23.28 6.48
C ASP A 62 -5.96 -23.64 5.05
N ILE A 63 -5.06 -24.33 4.36
CA ILE A 63 -5.20 -24.69 2.95
C ILE A 63 -5.94 -26.03 2.85
N ASP A 64 -7.10 -25.99 2.20
CA ASP A 64 -7.99 -27.14 2.01
C ASP A 64 -7.59 -27.95 0.78
N ARG A 65 -7.27 -27.25 -0.32
CA ARG A 65 -6.98 -27.88 -1.61
C ARG A 65 -6.14 -26.97 -2.48
N VAL A 66 -5.23 -27.59 -3.24
CA VAL A 66 -4.51 -26.94 -4.33
C VAL A 66 -4.71 -27.74 -5.62
N ARG A 67 -4.99 -27.07 -6.74
CA ARG A 67 -5.21 -27.69 -8.05
C ARG A 67 -4.58 -26.90 -9.19
N GLU A 68 -4.27 -27.61 -10.26
CA GLU A 68 -3.92 -27.05 -11.58
C GLU A 68 -4.91 -27.61 -12.60
N GLY A 69 -5.81 -26.76 -13.09
CA GLY A 69 -7.03 -27.22 -13.76
C GLY A 69 -7.86 -28.11 -12.84
N GLU A 70 -8.14 -29.34 -13.30
CA GLU A 70 -8.87 -30.37 -12.53
C GLU A 70 -7.94 -31.21 -11.64
N ARG A 71 -6.62 -31.14 -11.84
CA ARG A 71 -5.66 -32.01 -11.15
C ARG A 71 -5.32 -31.46 -9.77
N SER A 72 -5.51 -32.27 -8.73
CA SER A 72 -5.02 -31.94 -7.39
C SER A 72 -3.49 -32.00 -7.32
N LEU A 73 -2.90 -31.03 -6.62
CA LEU A 73 -1.46 -30.93 -6.39
C LEU A 73 -1.13 -31.25 -4.93
N SER A 74 0.05 -31.81 -4.68
CA SER A 74 0.58 -31.95 -3.32
C SER A 74 1.12 -30.63 -2.82
N PHE A 75 0.89 -30.31 -1.55
CA PHE A 75 1.37 -29.10 -0.92
C PHE A 75 1.78 -29.34 0.53
N ASP A 76 2.63 -28.45 1.04
CA ASP A 76 3.01 -28.34 2.45
C ASP A 76 2.64 -26.94 2.94
N GLN A 77 2.02 -26.85 4.12
CA GLN A 77 1.66 -25.58 4.74
C GLN A 77 2.32 -25.50 6.12
N THR A 78 3.46 -24.83 6.20
CA THR A 78 4.23 -24.70 7.44
C THR A 78 4.47 -23.22 7.76
N GLY A 79 4.11 -22.81 8.97
CA GLY A 79 4.31 -21.43 9.42
C GLY A 79 3.51 -20.43 8.58
N ARG A 80 4.20 -19.49 7.92
CA ARG A 80 3.57 -18.45 7.09
C ARG A 80 3.60 -18.73 5.58
N VAL A 81 3.90 -19.98 5.21
CA VAL A 81 4.24 -20.34 3.83
C VAL A 81 3.44 -21.56 3.36
N LEU A 82 2.96 -21.49 2.12
CA LEU A 82 2.39 -22.59 1.35
C LEU A 82 3.38 -22.97 0.24
N LYS A 83 3.88 -24.22 0.28
CA LYS A 83 4.75 -24.81 -0.73
C LYS A 83 3.94 -25.76 -1.60
N ILE A 84 3.84 -25.49 -2.90
CA ILE A 84 3.05 -26.27 -3.86
C ILE A 84 4.00 -26.98 -4.81
N ARG A 85 3.87 -28.31 -4.95
CA ARG A 85 4.60 -29.06 -5.98
C ARG A 85 3.77 -29.17 -7.24
N LEU A 86 4.31 -28.69 -8.35
CA LEU A 86 3.70 -28.77 -9.66
C LEU A 86 3.72 -30.20 -10.20
N SER A 87 2.71 -30.53 -11.02
CA SER A 87 2.61 -31.84 -11.66
C SER A 87 3.72 -32.11 -12.69
N ARG A 88 4.28 -31.03 -13.23
CA ARG A 88 5.42 -30.98 -14.15
C ARG A 88 6.12 -29.63 -13.96
N PRO A 89 7.45 -29.56 -14.11
CA PRO A 89 8.17 -28.30 -13.98
C PRO A 89 7.61 -27.22 -14.90
N ALA A 90 7.52 -26.00 -14.39
CA ALA A 90 7.26 -24.80 -15.16
C ALA A 90 8.59 -24.30 -15.74
N LEU A 91 8.63 -24.11 -17.05
CA LEU A 91 9.80 -23.58 -17.76
C LEU A 91 9.76 -22.05 -17.77
N ARG A 92 10.94 -21.41 -17.88
CA ARG A 92 11.06 -19.95 -17.99
C ARG A 92 10.05 -19.34 -18.96
N GLY A 93 9.29 -18.35 -18.49
CA GLY A 93 8.28 -17.64 -19.29
C GLY A 93 6.99 -18.42 -19.55
N GLN A 94 6.89 -19.69 -19.14
CA GLN A 94 5.66 -20.46 -19.28
C GLN A 94 4.59 -19.95 -18.32
N LEU A 95 3.45 -19.51 -18.86
CA LEU A 95 2.28 -19.16 -18.06
C LEU A 95 1.62 -20.41 -17.49
N ARG A 96 1.37 -20.39 -16.18
CA ARG A 96 0.70 -21.45 -15.41
C ARG A 96 -0.35 -20.83 -14.50
N GLU A 97 -1.31 -21.63 -14.07
CA GLU A 97 -2.34 -21.22 -13.12
C GLU A 97 -2.53 -22.33 -12.08
N VAL A 98 -2.48 -21.93 -10.80
CA VAL A 98 -2.85 -22.80 -9.68
C VAL A 98 -4.01 -22.18 -8.93
N THR A 99 -4.98 -23.01 -8.53
CA THR A 99 -6.09 -22.57 -7.67
C THR A 99 -5.92 -23.14 -6.28
N VAL A 100 -6.07 -22.28 -5.28
CA VAL A 100 -5.95 -22.59 -3.85
C VAL A 100 -7.28 -22.32 -3.17
N ASN A 101 -7.84 -23.32 -2.50
CA ASN A 101 -8.99 -23.19 -1.61
C ASN A 101 -8.51 -23.20 -0.17
N TYR A 102 -9.05 -22.29 0.64
CA TYR A 102 -8.60 -22.10 2.02
C TYR A 102 -9.70 -21.52 2.90
N HIS A 103 -9.50 -21.62 4.21
CA HIS A 103 -10.29 -20.93 5.21
C HIS A 103 -9.42 -20.48 6.39
N GLY A 104 -9.93 -19.60 7.23
CA GLY A 104 -9.18 -19.18 8.41
C GLY A 104 -9.88 -18.14 9.25
N THR A 105 -9.21 -17.74 10.33
CA THR A 105 -9.69 -16.69 11.25
C THR A 105 -8.62 -15.59 11.31
N PRO A 106 -8.70 -14.59 10.43
CA PRO A 106 -7.72 -13.52 10.34
C PRO A 106 -7.69 -12.72 11.65
N LYS A 107 -6.50 -12.37 12.14
CA LYS A 107 -6.35 -11.62 13.39
C LYS A 107 -6.27 -10.11 13.17
N PHE A 108 -5.67 -9.70 12.06
CA PHE A 108 -5.34 -8.31 11.78
C PHE A 108 -5.72 -7.89 10.35
N GLY A 109 -5.36 -8.69 9.33
CA GLY A 109 -5.52 -8.32 7.92
C GLY A 109 -6.96 -8.22 7.42
N LEU A 110 -7.92 -8.80 8.15
CA LEU A 110 -9.36 -8.66 7.90
C LEU A 110 -10.07 -8.40 9.24
N GLN A 111 -10.60 -7.20 9.38
CA GLN A 111 -11.27 -6.73 10.58
C GLN A 111 -12.78 -6.99 10.48
N PHE A 112 -13.33 -7.53 11.55
CA PHE A 112 -14.76 -7.80 11.67
C PHE A 112 -15.35 -6.97 12.81
N HIS A 113 -16.41 -6.23 12.49
CA HIS A 113 -17.20 -5.46 13.45
C HIS A 113 -18.66 -5.89 13.34
N PRO A 114 -19.04 -7.07 13.87
CA PRO A 114 -20.39 -7.62 13.71
C PRO A 114 -21.46 -6.72 14.31
N GLU A 115 -21.13 -6.05 15.42
CA GLU A 115 -21.98 -5.07 16.10
C GLU A 115 -22.27 -3.83 15.26
N ARG A 116 -21.41 -3.52 14.28
CA ARG A 116 -21.61 -2.43 13.30
C ARG A 116 -21.97 -2.94 11.91
N ARG A 117 -22.07 -4.26 11.73
CA ARG A 117 -22.22 -4.93 10.44
C ARG A 117 -21.16 -4.51 9.41
N GLN A 118 -19.92 -4.32 9.85
CA GLN A 118 -18.81 -3.93 8.96
C GLN A 118 -17.74 -5.03 8.88
N VAL A 119 -17.11 -5.11 7.72
CA VAL A 119 -15.92 -5.93 7.46
C VAL A 119 -15.00 -5.20 6.49
N TYR A 120 -13.71 -5.16 6.76
CA TYR A 120 -12.73 -4.50 5.89
C TYR A 120 -11.32 -5.06 6.07
N THR A 121 -10.50 -4.92 5.05
CA THR A 121 -9.11 -5.38 5.02
C THR A 121 -8.13 -4.31 5.48
N LEU A 122 -6.98 -4.74 5.97
CA LEU A 122 -5.79 -3.93 6.27
C LEU A 122 -4.55 -4.57 5.60
N PHE A 123 -3.41 -3.86 5.66
CA PHE A 123 -2.13 -4.17 5.01
C PHE A 123 -1.68 -5.66 5.03
N SER A 124 -2.01 -6.44 6.06
CA SER A 124 -1.61 -7.85 6.17
C SER A 124 -2.42 -8.77 5.25
N THR A 125 -2.14 -8.68 3.95
CA THR A 125 -2.92 -9.34 2.89
C THR A 125 -2.86 -10.87 2.97
N ALA A 126 -1.71 -11.43 3.35
CA ALA A 126 -1.56 -12.88 3.56
C ALA A 126 -2.54 -13.47 4.61
N GLN A 127 -3.20 -12.65 5.42
CA GLN A 127 -4.22 -13.11 6.38
C GLN A 127 -5.62 -13.29 5.80
N TRP A 128 -5.87 -12.86 4.56
CA TRP A 128 -7.18 -13.06 3.91
C TRP A 128 -7.08 -13.50 2.44
N LEU A 129 -5.93 -13.29 1.81
CA LEU A 129 -5.61 -13.72 0.45
C LEU A 129 -4.29 -14.47 0.41
N VAL A 130 -4.31 -15.74 -0.01
CA VAL A 130 -3.08 -16.50 -0.30
C VAL A 130 -2.44 -15.93 -1.57
N GLY A 131 -1.16 -15.57 -1.53
CA GLY A 131 -0.49 -14.89 -2.63
C GLY A 131 0.99 -14.67 -2.36
N ILE A 132 1.62 -13.71 -3.03
CA ILE A 132 2.97 -13.26 -2.66
C ILE A 132 2.82 -11.88 -2.02
N ASP A 133 3.11 -11.80 -0.72
CA ASP A 133 2.95 -10.60 0.10
C ASP A 133 4.28 -9.85 0.22
N ALA A 134 4.89 -9.60 -0.93
CA ALA A 134 6.14 -8.87 -1.07
C ALA A 134 5.92 -7.56 -1.86
N PRO A 135 6.54 -6.45 -1.46
CA PRO A 135 6.21 -5.13 -2.01
C PRO A 135 6.72 -4.92 -3.45
N ASP A 136 7.74 -5.67 -3.88
CA ASP A 136 8.23 -5.68 -5.27
C ASP A 136 7.42 -6.58 -6.21
N GLU A 137 6.60 -7.49 -5.66
CA GLU A 137 5.73 -8.34 -6.47
C GLU A 137 4.46 -7.58 -6.86
N ARG A 138 4.13 -7.54 -8.15
CA ARG A 138 3.01 -6.72 -8.66
C ARG A 138 2.17 -7.52 -9.63
N ALA A 139 0.86 -7.57 -9.38
CA ALA A 139 -0.08 -8.32 -10.22
C ALA A 139 -1.36 -7.51 -10.48
N THR A 140 -2.18 -7.98 -11.42
CA THR A 140 -3.56 -7.50 -11.56
C THR A 140 -4.51 -8.37 -10.71
N LEU A 141 -5.71 -7.87 -10.40
CA LEU A 141 -6.65 -8.56 -9.52
C LEU A 141 -8.10 -8.48 -10.03
N ASP A 142 -8.74 -9.63 -10.14
CA ASP A 142 -10.19 -9.77 -10.19
C ASP A 142 -10.68 -10.23 -8.80
N LEU A 143 -11.36 -9.34 -8.07
CA LEU A 143 -11.83 -9.60 -6.70
C LEU A 143 -13.34 -9.78 -6.67
N SER A 144 -13.80 -10.92 -6.19
CA SER A 144 -15.20 -11.21 -5.91
C SER A 144 -15.41 -11.41 -4.42
N VAL A 145 -16.29 -10.62 -3.80
CA VAL A 145 -16.60 -10.75 -2.36
C VAL A 145 -18.07 -11.05 -2.17
N ALA A 146 -18.38 -12.15 -1.49
CA ALA A 146 -19.75 -12.52 -1.10
C ALA A 146 -20.08 -11.86 0.25
N LEU A 147 -21.04 -10.95 0.25
CA LEU A 147 -21.41 -10.13 1.40
C LEU A 147 -22.89 -10.30 1.74
N PRO A 148 -23.31 -10.10 3.01
CA PRO A 148 -24.72 -9.99 3.35
C PRO A 148 -25.43 -8.94 2.50
N THR A 149 -26.66 -9.22 2.06
CA THR A 149 -27.46 -8.28 1.29
C THR A 149 -27.69 -6.96 2.03
N GLY A 150 -27.72 -5.85 1.28
CA GLY A 150 -27.98 -4.51 1.82
C GLY A 150 -26.74 -3.76 2.32
N LEU A 151 -25.53 -4.33 2.20
CA LEU A 151 -24.29 -3.60 2.47
C LEU A 151 -23.83 -2.85 1.21
N LYS A 152 -23.26 -1.65 1.40
CA LYS A 152 -22.46 -0.99 0.36
C LYS A 152 -21.00 -1.38 0.55
N ALA A 153 -20.28 -1.48 -0.56
CA ALA A 153 -18.90 -1.93 -0.54
C ALA A 153 -17.99 -1.16 -1.50
N VAL A 154 -16.69 -1.32 -1.30
CA VAL A 154 -15.59 -0.90 -2.16
C VAL A 154 -14.55 -2.03 -2.21
N GLY A 155 -13.88 -2.16 -3.34
CA GLY A 155 -12.74 -3.05 -3.56
C GLY A 155 -11.84 -2.42 -4.63
N ASN A 156 -10.67 -3.03 -4.89
CA ASN A 156 -9.68 -2.44 -5.80
C ASN A 156 -10.18 -2.25 -7.23
N GLY A 157 -9.81 -1.15 -7.86
CA GLY A 157 -10.16 -0.85 -9.23
C GLY A 157 -11.65 -0.53 -9.42
N TYR A 158 -12.25 -1.06 -10.49
CA TYR A 158 -13.62 -0.71 -10.88
C TYR A 158 -14.61 -1.81 -10.50
N LEU A 159 -15.78 -1.41 -9.98
CA LEU A 159 -16.90 -2.33 -9.80
C LEU A 159 -17.42 -2.79 -11.16
N VAL A 160 -17.27 -4.07 -11.48
CA VAL A 160 -17.70 -4.66 -12.76
C VAL A 160 -19.07 -5.33 -12.67
N GLY A 161 -19.57 -5.62 -11.46
CA GLY A 161 -20.92 -6.15 -11.32
C GLY A 161 -21.30 -6.54 -9.89
N ARG A 162 -22.60 -6.72 -9.70
CA ARG A 162 -23.20 -7.29 -8.49
C ARG A 162 -24.17 -8.39 -8.89
N ARG A 163 -24.28 -9.44 -8.08
CA ARG A 163 -25.18 -10.57 -8.35
C ARG A 163 -25.65 -11.21 -7.05
N SER A 164 -26.96 -11.32 -6.84
CA SER A 164 -27.51 -12.12 -5.73
C SER A 164 -27.05 -13.58 -5.82
N LEU A 165 -26.70 -14.18 -4.69
CA LEU A 165 -26.35 -15.60 -4.59
C LEU A 165 -27.51 -16.46 -4.03
N GLY A 166 -28.68 -15.86 -3.78
CA GLY A 166 -29.68 -16.45 -2.91
C GLY A 166 -29.32 -16.22 -1.44
N ASN A 167 -29.94 -16.98 -0.52
CA ASN A 167 -29.56 -17.13 0.91
C ASN A 167 -29.15 -15.87 1.71
N GLY A 168 -29.60 -14.68 1.31
CA GLY A 168 -29.22 -13.42 1.97
C GLY A 168 -27.82 -12.91 1.63
N LEU A 169 -27.18 -13.42 0.56
CA LEU A 169 -25.87 -12.99 0.09
C LEU A 169 -25.92 -12.31 -1.29
N GLU A 170 -25.07 -11.31 -1.48
CA GLU A 170 -24.78 -10.64 -2.75
C GLU A 170 -23.28 -10.73 -3.06
N LEU A 171 -22.94 -11.11 -4.28
CA LEU A 171 -21.58 -11.12 -4.79
C LEU A 171 -21.26 -9.77 -5.43
N HIS A 172 -20.24 -9.10 -4.93
CA HIS A 172 -19.70 -7.88 -5.53
C HIS A 172 -18.39 -8.21 -6.25
N ARG A 173 -18.21 -7.67 -7.47
CA ARG A 173 -17.04 -7.97 -8.30
C ARG A 173 -16.32 -6.68 -8.70
N TRP A 174 -15.01 -6.66 -8.50
CA TRP A 174 -14.13 -5.59 -8.92
C TRP A 174 -12.98 -6.09 -9.79
N ARG A 175 -12.44 -5.19 -10.60
CA ARG A 175 -11.30 -5.45 -11.48
C ARG A 175 -10.26 -4.34 -11.37
N GLN A 176 -9.06 -4.71 -10.95
CA GLN A 176 -7.85 -3.90 -10.91
C GLN A 176 -6.96 -4.27 -12.10
N THR A 177 -6.93 -3.40 -13.12
CA THR A 177 -6.21 -3.64 -14.38
C THR A 177 -4.78 -3.14 -14.38
N VAL A 178 -4.42 -2.23 -13.48
CA VAL A 178 -3.04 -1.76 -13.30
C VAL A 178 -2.36 -2.68 -12.30
N PRO A 179 -1.19 -3.28 -12.60
CA PRO A 179 -0.47 -4.10 -11.66
C PRO A 179 -0.09 -3.32 -10.39
N MET A 180 -0.42 -3.87 -9.22
CA MET A 180 -0.15 -3.28 -7.92
C MET A 180 0.43 -4.32 -6.96
N PRO A 181 1.19 -3.89 -5.92
CA PRO A 181 1.62 -4.78 -4.85
C PRO A 181 0.45 -5.38 -4.07
N ALA A 182 0.56 -6.65 -3.69
CA ALA A 182 -0.52 -7.37 -3.05
C ALA A 182 -0.97 -6.73 -1.71
N TYR A 183 -0.05 -6.13 -0.95
CA TYR A 183 -0.38 -5.45 0.32
C TYR A 183 -1.38 -4.29 0.17
N THR A 184 -1.55 -3.77 -1.05
CA THR A 184 -2.51 -2.69 -1.38
C THR A 184 -3.89 -3.22 -1.79
N TYR A 185 -4.06 -4.54 -1.87
CA TYR A 185 -5.34 -5.15 -2.16
C TYR A 185 -6.26 -5.13 -0.95
N GLY A 186 -7.56 -5.08 -1.22
CA GLY A 186 -8.53 -5.06 -0.16
C GLY A 186 -9.97 -4.81 -0.60
N PHE A 187 -10.83 -4.81 0.41
CA PHE A 187 -12.20 -4.37 0.32
C PHE A 187 -12.69 -3.82 1.65
N ALA A 188 -13.78 -3.06 1.61
CA ALA A 188 -14.53 -2.68 2.80
C ALA A 188 -16.03 -2.74 2.50
N ALA A 189 -16.81 -3.18 3.47
CA ALA A 189 -18.25 -3.31 3.38
C ALA A 189 -18.93 -2.95 4.70
N GLY A 190 -20.10 -2.34 4.60
CA GLY A 190 -20.87 -1.90 5.75
C GLY A 190 -22.22 -1.29 5.37
N PRO A 191 -23.05 -0.92 6.36
CA PRO A 191 -24.28 -0.17 6.15
C PRO A 191 -23.96 1.31 5.87
N PHE A 192 -23.17 1.55 4.83
CA PHE A 192 -22.66 2.88 4.51
C PHE A 192 -23.72 3.74 3.82
N GLU A 193 -23.76 5.01 4.16
CA GLU A 193 -24.23 6.03 3.24
C GLU A 193 -23.20 6.27 2.15
N GLU A 194 -23.68 6.75 0.99
CA GLU A 194 -22.81 7.01 -0.16
C GLU A 194 -23.05 8.43 -0.68
N ALA A 195 -21.97 9.17 -0.84
CA ALA A 195 -21.92 10.41 -1.59
C ALA A 195 -20.90 10.30 -2.71
N SER A 196 -20.98 11.20 -3.68
CA SER A 196 -19.99 11.29 -4.75
C SER A 196 -19.91 12.71 -5.25
N ASP A 197 -18.72 13.08 -5.68
CA ASP A 197 -18.44 14.31 -6.39
C ASP A 197 -17.63 14.03 -7.67
N ARG A 198 -17.55 15.04 -8.53
CA ARG A 198 -16.66 15.01 -9.69
C ARG A 198 -15.36 15.71 -9.32
N GLY A 199 -14.24 14.98 -9.40
CA GLY A 199 -12.92 15.59 -9.55
C GLY A 199 -12.72 16.13 -10.97
N SER A 200 -11.48 16.42 -11.35
CA SER A 200 -11.15 16.83 -12.72
C SER A 200 -11.35 15.68 -13.71
N ARG A 201 -10.57 14.60 -13.55
CA ARG A 201 -10.59 13.39 -14.38
C ARG A 201 -11.01 12.13 -13.61
N VAL A 202 -11.16 12.26 -12.29
CA VAL A 202 -11.40 11.17 -11.36
C VAL A 202 -12.78 11.35 -10.73
N ARG A 203 -13.61 10.31 -10.76
CA ARG A 203 -14.85 10.28 -9.97
C ARG A 203 -14.50 10.05 -8.51
N LEU A 204 -14.98 10.91 -7.62
CA LEU A 204 -14.79 10.75 -6.19
C LEU A 204 -16.01 10.05 -5.59
N ARG A 205 -15.77 9.05 -4.76
CA ARG A 205 -16.83 8.30 -4.09
C ARG A 205 -16.53 8.25 -2.60
N TYR A 206 -17.54 8.53 -1.79
CA TYR A 206 -17.41 8.61 -0.34
C TYR A 206 -18.37 7.63 0.31
N LEU A 207 -17.87 6.88 1.29
CA LEU A 207 -18.65 5.92 2.08
C LEU A 207 -18.49 6.21 3.56
N GLY A 208 -19.54 6.01 4.34
CA GLY A 208 -19.43 6.02 5.80
C GLY A 208 -20.71 5.61 6.49
N ALA A 209 -20.60 4.92 7.62
CA ALA A 209 -21.75 4.55 8.44
C ALA A 209 -22.02 5.64 9.49
N GLY A 210 -23.29 6.01 9.68
CA GLY A 210 -23.67 7.05 10.63
C GLY A 210 -23.36 8.49 10.15
N TYR A 211 -23.18 8.67 8.85
CA TYR A 211 -22.99 9.97 8.20
C TYR A 211 -24.06 10.22 7.16
N SER A 212 -24.55 11.45 7.07
CA SER A 212 -25.35 11.90 5.93
C SER A 212 -24.48 12.13 4.69
N GLN A 213 -25.10 12.16 3.51
CA GLN A 213 -24.38 12.46 2.27
C GLN A 213 -23.75 13.86 2.25
N SER A 214 -24.32 14.83 2.97
CA SER A 214 -23.76 16.19 3.07
C SER A 214 -22.55 16.22 4.01
N GLU A 215 -22.58 15.48 5.12
CA GLU A 215 -21.42 15.33 6.00
C GLU A 215 -20.28 14.61 5.28
N LEU A 216 -20.54 13.53 4.55
CA LEU A 216 -19.51 12.86 3.76
C LEU A 216 -18.83 13.82 2.76
N ARG A 217 -19.61 14.65 2.05
CA ARG A 217 -19.05 15.67 1.16
C ARG A 217 -18.23 16.72 1.91
N ARG A 218 -18.60 17.08 3.14
CA ARG A 218 -17.85 18.05 3.95
C ARG A 218 -16.53 17.47 4.47
N VAL A 219 -16.54 16.20 4.91
CA VAL A 219 -15.33 15.47 5.34
C VAL A 219 -14.34 15.37 4.18
N PHE A 220 -14.82 15.03 2.99
CA PHE A 220 -13.98 14.78 1.81
C PHE A 220 -13.97 15.93 0.80
N ALA A 221 -14.27 17.15 1.26
CA ALA A 221 -14.44 18.30 0.38
C ALA A 221 -13.19 18.61 -0.45
N ASP A 222 -12.00 18.40 0.12
CA ASP A 222 -10.73 18.78 -0.49
C ASP A 222 -10.06 17.62 -1.25
N SER A 223 -10.67 16.42 -1.29
CA SER A 223 -10.12 15.24 -1.97
C SER A 223 -9.82 15.46 -3.46
N GLY A 224 -10.68 16.19 -4.15
CA GLY A 224 -10.43 16.53 -5.56
C GLY A 224 -9.24 17.47 -5.74
N ASP A 225 -8.98 18.34 -4.77
CA ASP A 225 -7.82 19.24 -4.78
C ASP A 225 -6.52 18.52 -4.41
N MET A 226 -6.57 17.63 -3.42
CA MET A 226 -5.47 16.73 -3.05
C MET A 226 -4.98 15.92 -4.25
N LEU A 227 -5.89 15.25 -4.98
CA LEU A 227 -5.49 14.48 -6.16
C LEU A 227 -4.82 15.37 -7.22
N ARG A 228 -5.39 16.53 -7.54
CA ARG A 228 -4.77 17.46 -8.50
C ARG A 228 -3.40 17.95 -8.03
N TYR A 229 -3.23 18.17 -6.73
CA TYR A 229 -1.95 18.56 -6.15
C TYR A 229 -0.91 17.47 -6.35
N PHE A 230 -1.23 16.24 -5.95
CA PHE A 230 -0.31 15.11 -6.07
C PHE A 230 -0.02 14.75 -7.53
N GLU A 231 -0.98 14.85 -8.44
CA GLU A 231 -0.73 14.71 -9.89
C GLU A 231 0.34 15.69 -10.38
N ARG A 232 0.30 16.95 -9.94
CA ARG A 232 1.32 17.96 -10.31
C ARG A 232 2.67 17.66 -9.69
N ARG A 233 2.71 17.25 -8.41
CA ARG A 233 3.96 16.93 -7.70
C ARG A 233 4.62 15.65 -8.20
N ALA A 234 3.82 14.66 -8.59
CA ALA A 234 4.27 13.41 -9.19
C ALA A 234 4.64 13.57 -10.68
N GLY A 235 3.99 14.50 -11.38
CA GLY A 235 4.14 14.60 -12.84
C GLY A 235 3.52 13.41 -13.59
N VAL A 236 2.65 12.65 -12.93
CA VAL A 236 1.95 11.45 -13.41
C VAL A 236 0.48 11.57 -12.98
N PRO A 237 -0.50 11.36 -13.88
CA PRO A 237 -1.92 11.41 -13.51
C PRO A 237 -2.29 10.29 -12.54
N TYR A 238 -3.40 10.44 -11.81
CA TYR A 238 -3.93 9.38 -10.97
C TYR A 238 -4.22 8.13 -11.83
N PRO A 239 -3.77 6.92 -11.44
CA PRO A 239 -3.84 5.74 -12.30
C PRO A 239 -5.27 5.17 -12.49
N GLY A 240 -6.24 5.59 -11.67
CA GLY A 240 -7.63 5.13 -11.73
C GLY A 240 -8.61 6.17 -12.26
N GLY A 241 -9.82 5.74 -12.63
CA GLY A 241 -10.93 6.62 -13.00
C GLY A 241 -11.90 6.91 -11.86
N VAL A 242 -11.77 6.18 -10.75
CA VAL A 242 -12.53 6.38 -9.51
C VAL A 242 -11.56 6.30 -8.35
N TYR A 243 -11.67 7.23 -7.40
CA TYR A 243 -11.01 7.14 -6.11
C TYR A 243 -12.08 7.13 -5.02
N THR A 244 -12.08 6.10 -4.17
CA THR A 244 -13.06 5.96 -3.08
C THR A 244 -12.41 6.26 -1.73
N GLN A 245 -13.12 6.95 -0.85
CA GLN A 245 -12.71 7.18 0.53
C GLN A 245 -13.82 6.67 1.44
N ALA A 246 -13.48 5.83 2.42
CA ALA A 246 -14.48 5.20 3.27
C ALA A 246 -14.15 5.39 4.76
N LEU A 247 -15.16 5.82 5.52
CA LEU A 247 -15.13 5.87 6.97
C LEU A 247 -15.64 4.54 7.53
N VAL A 248 -14.77 3.84 8.28
CA VAL A 248 -15.05 2.52 8.87
C VAL A 248 -14.92 2.54 10.39
N ALA A 249 -15.43 1.52 11.06
CA ALA A 249 -15.57 1.44 12.50
C ALA A 249 -14.32 1.82 13.30
N ARG A 250 -13.16 1.19 13.03
CA ARG A 250 -11.90 1.42 13.76
C ARG A 250 -10.68 1.18 12.86
N THR A 251 -10.05 2.23 12.38
CA THR A 251 -8.78 2.11 11.65
C THR A 251 -7.90 3.32 11.92
N ILE A 252 -6.60 3.17 11.72
CA ILE A 252 -5.61 4.25 11.82
C ILE A 252 -5.35 4.95 10.47
N GLY A 253 -5.92 4.43 9.38
CA GLY A 253 -5.54 4.79 8.01
C GLY A 253 -5.17 3.53 7.22
N GLN A 254 -5.53 3.48 5.94
CA GLN A 254 -5.04 2.45 5.02
C GLN A 254 -5.17 2.90 3.56
N GLU A 255 -4.07 2.72 2.83
CA GLU A 255 -3.78 3.18 1.48
C GLU A 255 -4.04 2.15 0.37
N LEU A 256 -5.25 1.58 0.31
CA LEU A 256 -5.55 0.54 -0.68
C LEU A 256 -5.49 1.09 -2.13
N ALA A 257 -5.14 0.25 -3.09
CA ALA A 257 -5.06 0.67 -4.49
C ALA A 257 -6.46 1.04 -5.00
N GLY A 258 -6.68 2.33 -5.28
CA GLY A 258 -7.99 2.82 -5.73
C GLY A 258 -8.88 3.42 -4.63
N PHE A 259 -8.55 3.20 -3.35
CA PHE A 259 -9.38 3.69 -2.25
C PHE A 259 -8.65 3.76 -0.90
N SER A 260 -9.14 4.60 0.00
CA SER A 260 -8.55 4.74 1.34
C SER A 260 -9.58 4.53 2.44
N LEU A 261 -9.13 3.96 3.56
CA LEU A 261 -9.95 3.73 4.75
C LEU A 261 -9.49 4.61 5.90
N MET A 262 -10.42 5.31 6.55
CA MET A 262 -10.18 6.09 7.76
C MET A 262 -11.26 5.77 8.79
N SER A 263 -11.04 6.10 10.05
CA SER A 263 -12.04 5.80 11.07
C SER A 263 -13.27 6.72 10.97
N GLU A 264 -14.40 6.25 11.46
CA GLU A 264 -15.55 7.11 11.72
C GLU A 264 -15.20 8.22 12.73
N ASP A 265 -14.25 8.04 13.64
CA ASP A 265 -13.82 9.13 14.54
C ASP A 265 -13.05 10.22 13.79
N TYR A 266 -12.22 9.83 12.83
CA TYR A 266 -11.52 10.76 11.94
C TYR A 266 -12.50 11.69 11.20
N GLY A 267 -13.57 11.13 10.61
CA GLY A 267 -14.58 11.93 9.94
C GLY A 267 -15.25 12.97 10.86
N ARG A 268 -15.50 12.61 12.13
CA ARG A 268 -16.03 13.55 13.13
C ARG A 268 -15.02 14.65 13.45
N GLY A 269 -13.74 14.31 13.55
CA GLY A 269 -12.65 15.28 13.72
C GLY A 269 -12.62 16.32 12.60
N VAL A 270 -12.63 15.88 11.34
CA VAL A 270 -12.62 16.78 10.17
C VAL A 270 -13.87 17.68 10.09
N LEU A 271 -15.03 17.18 10.53
CA LEU A 271 -16.24 18.01 10.61
C LEU A 271 -16.15 19.09 11.68
N ALA A 272 -15.38 18.85 12.76
CA ALA A 272 -15.15 19.79 13.84
C ALA A 272 -14.03 20.80 13.50
N ASP A 273 -12.90 20.34 12.96
CA ASP A 273 -11.82 21.16 12.44
C ASP A 273 -11.30 20.60 11.11
N ARG A 274 -11.40 21.40 10.05
CA ARG A 274 -10.92 21.02 8.72
C ARG A 274 -9.41 20.77 8.66
N ARG A 275 -8.62 21.29 9.60
CA ARG A 275 -7.17 21.02 9.66
C ARG A 275 -6.82 19.58 9.99
N ASP A 276 -7.78 18.81 10.52
CA ASP A 276 -7.59 17.39 10.78
C ASP A 276 -7.54 16.55 9.49
N GLU A 277 -7.69 17.14 8.30
CA GLU A 277 -7.69 16.43 7.03
C GLU A 277 -6.31 15.86 6.61
N SER A 278 -5.23 16.12 7.36
CA SER A 278 -3.88 15.66 7.02
C SER A 278 -3.77 14.16 6.77
N LEU A 279 -4.52 13.32 7.52
CA LEU A 279 -4.51 11.87 7.31
C LEU A 279 -5.07 11.49 5.93
N ILE A 280 -6.14 12.12 5.45
CA ILE A 280 -6.64 11.79 4.11
C ILE A 280 -5.70 12.25 3.01
N ALA A 281 -4.97 13.35 3.22
CA ALA A 281 -3.89 13.75 2.32
C ALA A 281 -2.75 12.72 2.31
N HIS A 282 -2.39 12.13 3.46
CA HIS A 282 -1.42 11.02 3.57
C HIS A 282 -1.86 9.80 2.77
N GLU A 283 -3.09 9.33 3.01
CA GLU A 283 -3.63 8.15 2.31
C GLU A 283 -3.79 8.37 0.79
N ALA A 284 -4.10 9.60 0.38
CA ALA A 284 -4.19 9.97 -1.04
C ALA A 284 -2.81 10.07 -1.71
N ALA A 285 -1.78 10.54 -0.99
CA ALA A 285 -0.41 10.59 -1.51
C ALA A 285 0.11 9.19 -1.86
N HIS A 286 -0.26 8.18 -1.07
CA HIS A 286 0.16 6.80 -1.30
C HIS A 286 -0.27 6.21 -2.65
N GLN A 287 -1.29 6.79 -3.29
CA GLN A 287 -1.70 6.37 -4.64
C GLN A 287 -0.57 6.53 -5.67
N TRP A 288 0.41 7.42 -5.42
CA TRP A 288 1.66 7.52 -6.18
C TRP A 288 2.84 6.89 -5.45
N TRP A 289 3.07 7.26 -4.19
CA TRP A 289 4.27 6.85 -3.42
C TRP A 289 3.90 5.81 -2.37
N GLY A 290 4.15 4.55 -2.68
CA GLY A 290 3.63 3.38 -1.96
C GLY A 290 2.98 2.41 -2.94
N ASN A 291 1.99 2.88 -3.70
CA ASN A 291 1.22 2.01 -4.59
C ASN A 291 1.80 1.96 -6.02
N LEU A 292 1.98 3.12 -6.64
CA LEU A 292 2.48 3.19 -8.03
C LEU A 292 4.00 3.05 -8.09
N VAL A 293 4.72 3.73 -7.18
CA VAL A 293 6.15 3.59 -6.94
C VAL A 293 6.31 3.00 -5.56
N THR A 294 6.78 1.76 -5.46
CA THR A 294 6.77 0.99 -4.20
C THR A 294 8.18 0.65 -3.78
N CYS A 295 8.50 0.65 -2.48
CA CYS A 295 9.76 0.10 -2.00
C CYS A 295 9.96 -1.37 -2.47
N ARG A 296 11.17 -1.73 -2.87
CA ARG A 296 11.51 -3.09 -3.32
C ARG A 296 11.40 -4.12 -2.21
N ASP A 297 11.80 -3.72 -1.03
CA ASP A 297 11.74 -4.53 0.18
C ASP A 297 11.43 -3.60 1.35
N TRP A 298 10.98 -4.18 2.46
CA TRP A 298 10.57 -3.41 3.63
C TRP A 298 11.72 -2.63 4.27
N GLY A 299 12.97 -2.93 3.93
CA GLY A 299 14.11 -2.13 4.36
C GLY A 299 14.18 -0.75 3.72
N HIS A 300 13.43 -0.53 2.64
CA HIS A 300 13.26 0.76 1.99
C HIS A 300 11.90 1.41 2.29
N PHE A 301 11.15 0.95 3.30
CA PHE A 301 9.76 1.36 3.54
C PHE A 301 9.57 2.87 3.82
N TRP A 302 10.63 3.59 4.22
CA TRP A 302 10.61 5.05 4.32
C TRP A 302 10.27 5.75 2.99
N LEU A 303 10.55 5.13 1.84
CA LEU A 303 10.15 5.63 0.53
C LEU A 303 8.62 5.67 0.34
N ASN A 304 7.90 4.84 1.08
CA ASN A 304 6.43 4.86 1.06
C ASN A 304 5.94 5.89 2.08
N GLU A 305 6.26 5.68 3.36
CA GLU A 305 5.64 6.42 4.48
C GLU A 305 6.24 7.79 4.73
N GLY A 306 7.56 7.93 4.59
CA GLY A 306 8.22 9.22 4.70
C GLY A 306 7.74 10.18 3.60
N PHE A 307 7.55 9.66 2.38
CA PHE A 307 6.99 10.41 1.27
C PHE A 307 5.55 10.83 1.54
N ALA A 308 4.66 9.88 1.89
CA ALA A 308 3.27 10.19 2.15
C ALA A 308 3.10 11.23 3.25
N ASN A 309 3.86 11.11 4.36
CA ASN A 309 3.82 12.05 5.47
C ASN A 309 4.36 13.45 5.07
N PHE A 310 5.47 13.51 4.32
CA PHE A 310 6.00 14.77 3.79
C PHE A 310 5.03 15.45 2.82
N LEU A 311 4.42 14.69 1.92
CA LEU A 311 3.51 15.20 0.89
C LEU A 311 2.17 15.63 1.45
N ALA A 312 1.67 14.91 2.47
CA ALA A 312 0.51 15.34 3.24
C ALA A 312 0.78 16.73 3.83
N ALA A 313 1.88 16.92 4.56
CA ALA A 313 2.23 18.22 5.11
C ALA A 313 2.42 19.29 4.03
N SER A 314 3.02 18.93 2.89
CA SER A 314 3.18 19.85 1.76
C SER A 314 1.83 20.22 1.10
N TYR A 315 0.84 19.35 1.13
CA TYR A 315 -0.52 19.71 0.75
C TYR A 315 -1.15 20.66 1.78
N MET A 316 -0.98 20.39 3.07
CA MET A 316 -1.43 21.28 4.14
C MET A 316 -0.79 22.67 4.02
N GLU A 317 0.47 22.75 3.57
CA GLU A 317 1.15 24.01 3.22
C GLU A 317 0.37 24.81 2.16
N GLN A 318 -0.08 24.15 1.08
CA GLN A 318 -0.88 24.78 0.03
C GLN A 318 -2.24 25.23 0.58
N ARG A 319 -2.84 24.43 1.45
CA ARG A 319 -4.24 24.61 1.88
C ARG A 319 -4.40 25.60 3.03
N PHE A 320 -3.47 25.58 3.98
CA PHE A 320 -3.53 26.31 5.25
C PHE A 320 -2.32 27.21 5.50
N GLY A 321 -1.29 27.14 4.66
CA GLY A 321 -0.15 28.05 4.66
C GLY A 321 1.13 27.46 5.30
N ARG A 322 2.24 28.19 5.12
CA ARG A 322 3.58 27.77 5.55
C ARG A 322 3.71 27.52 7.06
N GLU A 323 2.97 28.26 7.89
CA GLU A 323 3.02 28.09 9.34
C GLU A 323 2.56 26.68 9.76
N ASP A 324 1.51 26.16 9.12
CA ASP A 324 0.99 24.81 9.40
C ASP A 324 2.02 23.73 9.03
N TYR A 325 2.65 23.89 7.86
CA TYR A 325 3.76 23.03 7.44
C TYR A 325 4.94 23.05 8.41
N LEU A 326 5.36 24.24 8.86
CA LEU A 326 6.49 24.38 9.79
C LEU A 326 6.19 23.76 11.16
N LYS A 327 4.94 23.78 11.63
CA LYS A 327 4.53 23.06 12.85
C LYS A 327 4.73 21.55 12.72
N GLN A 328 4.40 20.98 11.56
CA GLN A 328 4.62 19.56 11.26
C GLN A 328 6.11 19.22 11.22
N VAL A 329 6.91 20.03 10.52
CA VAL A 329 8.38 19.89 10.44
C VAL A 329 9.01 19.90 11.83
N GLU A 330 8.63 20.86 12.66
CA GLU A 330 9.14 20.99 14.03
C GLU A 330 8.71 19.79 14.90
N GLY A 331 7.50 19.26 14.69
CA GLY A 331 7.05 18.01 15.32
C GLY A 331 7.92 16.81 14.95
N TRP A 332 8.28 16.67 13.67
CA TRP A 332 9.16 15.60 13.20
C TRP A 332 10.58 15.75 13.73
N LYS A 333 11.12 16.98 13.72
CA LYS A 333 12.43 17.29 14.28
C LYS A 333 12.52 16.89 15.76
N ARG A 334 11.55 17.30 16.59
CA ARG A 334 11.50 16.88 18.01
C ARG A 334 11.46 15.36 18.17
N ARG A 335 10.70 14.65 17.32
CA ARG A 335 10.64 13.19 17.37
C ARG A 335 11.98 12.56 17.01
N TYR A 336 12.66 13.09 15.99
CA TYR A 336 14.00 12.69 15.60
C TYR A 336 15.03 12.95 16.72
N GLU A 337 15.04 14.14 17.31
CA GLU A 337 15.94 14.49 18.43
C GLU A 337 15.75 13.54 19.61
N LYS A 338 14.50 13.25 19.99
CA LYS A 338 14.19 12.26 21.02
C LYS A 338 14.72 10.86 20.69
N LEU A 339 14.63 10.42 19.43
CA LEU A 339 15.19 9.13 19.00
C LEU A 339 16.71 9.11 19.17
N LYS A 340 17.42 10.20 18.84
CA LYS A 340 18.87 10.30 19.07
C LYS A 340 19.22 10.26 20.55
N GLU A 341 18.57 11.08 21.36
CA GLU A 341 18.82 11.20 22.80
C GLU A 341 18.65 9.87 23.52
N THR A 342 17.69 9.06 23.08
CA THR A 342 17.38 7.75 23.66
C THR A 342 18.17 6.59 23.03
N GLY A 343 19.09 6.87 22.09
CA GLY A 343 19.87 5.85 21.40
C GLY A 343 19.03 4.93 20.49
N LYS A 344 17.87 5.41 20.05
CA LYS A 344 16.89 4.69 19.21
C LYS A 344 16.90 5.17 17.75
N ASP A 345 17.68 6.20 17.42
CA ASP A 345 17.84 6.63 16.03
C ASP A 345 18.48 5.53 15.18
N LYS A 346 17.99 5.38 13.96
CA LYS A 346 18.45 4.40 12.97
C LYS A 346 18.56 5.05 11.60
N PRO A 347 19.41 4.53 10.69
CA PRO A 347 19.30 4.84 9.27
C PRO A 347 17.87 4.65 8.77
N LEU A 348 17.48 5.37 7.72
CA LEU A 348 16.16 5.17 7.09
C LEU A 348 16.10 3.85 6.28
N VAL A 349 17.26 3.33 5.88
CA VAL A 349 17.39 1.99 5.29
C VAL A 349 17.86 1.00 6.35
N PHE A 350 16.99 0.07 6.75
CA PHE A 350 17.31 -0.97 7.74
C PHE A 350 16.45 -2.22 7.53
N PRO A 351 16.99 -3.44 7.65
CA PRO A 351 16.29 -4.67 7.25
C PRO A 351 15.17 -5.12 8.21
N ASP A 352 15.17 -4.64 9.46
CA ASP A 352 14.34 -5.18 10.55
C ASP A 352 12.91 -4.64 10.57
N TRP A 353 12.16 -4.77 9.46
CA TRP A 353 10.78 -4.27 9.37
C TRP A 353 9.70 -5.33 9.56
N ASP A 354 10.05 -6.60 9.77
CA ASP A 354 9.05 -7.67 9.95
C ASP A 354 8.22 -7.52 11.24
N LYS A 355 8.77 -6.83 12.26
CA LYS A 355 8.11 -6.54 13.54
C LYS A 355 8.55 -5.16 14.07
N PRO A 356 8.11 -4.07 13.44
CA PRO A 356 8.61 -2.74 13.75
C PRO A 356 8.08 -2.30 15.12
N SER A 357 8.98 -1.78 15.96
CA SER A 357 8.64 -1.10 17.20
C SER A 357 7.99 0.27 16.93
N GLY A 358 7.45 0.90 17.96
CA GLY A 358 6.96 2.28 17.86
C GLY A 358 8.06 3.29 17.47
N ASP A 359 9.31 2.99 17.80
CA ASP A 359 10.46 3.82 17.41
C ASP A 359 10.87 3.56 15.95
N ASP A 360 10.79 2.32 15.46
CA ASP A 360 11.03 2.01 14.03
C ASP A 360 10.01 2.74 13.14
N ARG A 361 8.75 2.75 13.57
CA ARG A 361 7.71 3.57 12.92
C ARG A 361 8.06 5.06 12.98
N ALA A 362 8.59 5.54 14.10
CA ALA A 362 8.98 6.94 14.21
C ALA A 362 10.11 7.34 13.25
N VAL A 363 11.06 6.42 13.01
CA VAL A 363 12.14 6.58 12.03
C VAL A 363 11.56 6.68 10.61
N VAL A 364 10.76 5.71 10.20
CA VAL A 364 10.24 5.64 8.82
C VAL A 364 9.31 6.82 8.48
N TYR A 365 8.40 7.17 9.39
CA TYR A 365 7.39 8.19 9.12
C TYR A 365 7.91 9.61 9.38
N GLN A 366 8.32 9.91 10.62
CA GLN A 366 8.68 11.27 11.03
C GLN A 366 10.11 11.63 10.61
N LYS A 367 11.12 10.79 10.90
CA LYS A 367 12.49 11.08 10.41
C LYS A 367 12.53 11.05 8.88
N GLY A 368 11.82 10.13 8.23
CA GLY A 368 11.69 10.09 6.77
C GLY A 368 11.18 11.41 6.18
N ALA A 369 10.06 11.92 6.70
CA ALA A 369 9.50 13.20 6.26
C ALA A 369 10.41 14.40 6.58
N TYR A 370 11.07 14.39 7.74
CA TYR A 370 12.04 15.43 8.11
C TYR A 370 13.24 15.45 7.17
N VAL A 371 13.78 14.30 6.79
CA VAL A 371 14.90 14.21 5.83
C VAL A 371 14.49 14.71 4.44
N LEU A 372 13.26 14.44 3.99
CA LEU A 372 12.74 15.04 2.75
C LEU A 372 12.63 16.56 2.83
N HIS A 373 12.20 17.10 3.97
CA HIS A 373 12.24 18.54 4.22
C HIS A 373 13.66 19.09 4.17
N LEU A 374 14.63 18.47 4.84
CA LEU A 374 16.03 18.89 4.79
C LEU A 374 16.60 18.85 3.38
N LEU A 375 16.24 17.83 2.59
CA LEU A 375 16.67 17.72 1.19
C LEU A 375 16.04 18.83 0.32
N ARG A 376 14.78 19.20 0.58
CA ARG A 376 14.12 20.34 -0.06
C ARG A 376 14.83 21.65 0.26
N GLU A 377 15.23 21.87 1.50
CA GLU A 377 16.01 23.07 1.90
C GLU A 377 17.41 23.06 1.28
N GLU A 378 18.08 21.90 1.22
CA GLU A 378 19.41 21.74 0.62
C GLU A 378 19.43 22.07 -0.88
N LEU A 379 18.41 21.63 -1.62
CA LEU A 379 18.32 21.77 -3.08
C LEU A 379 17.56 23.01 -3.54
N GLY A 380 16.70 23.57 -2.68
CA GLY A 380 15.67 24.53 -3.07
C GLY A 380 14.46 23.89 -3.73
N ASP A 381 13.33 24.60 -3.67
CA ASP A 381 12.01 24.11 -4.12
C ASP A 381 11.98 23.62 -5.57
N GLU A 382 12.57 24.39 -6.50
CA GLU A 382 12.47 24.09 -7.92
C GLU A 382 13.13 22.75 -8.27
N LEU A 383 14.38 22.56 -7.85
CA LEU A 383 15.13 21.32 -8.11
C LEU A 383 14.55 20.15 -7.34
N PHE A 384 14.12 20.35 -6.09
CA PHE A 384 13.49 19.29 -5.30
C PHE A 384 12.23 18.75 -5.98
N TRP A 385 11.30 19.63 -6.33
CA TRP A 385 10.05 19.21 -6.98
C TRP A 385 10.27 18.68 -8.39
N HIS A 386 11.28 19.15 -9.11
CA HIS A 386 11.66 18.59 -10.41
C HIS A 386 12.23 17.17 -10.26
N GLY A 387 13.16 16.95 -9.32
CA GLY A 387 13.70 15.62 -9.01
C GLY A 387 12.61 14.63 -8.60
N LEU A 388 11.64 15.06 -7.78
CA LEU A 388 10.50 14.21 -7.38
C LEU A 388 9.63 13.80 -8.58
N ARG A 389 9.38 14.71 -9.53
CA ARG A 389 8.62 14.40 -10.75
C ARG A 389 9.36 13.40 -11.62
N GLU A 390 10.65 13.60 -11.84
CA GLU A 390 11.45 12.70 -12.69
C GLU A 390 11.58 11.32 -12.04
N TYR A 391 11.82 11.25 -10.74
CA TYR A 391 11.77 10.02 -9.97
C TYR A 391 10.44 9.27 -10.16
N THR A 392 9.32 9.95 -9.93
CA THR A 392 8.00 9.32 -10.03
C THR A 392 7.67 8.88 -11.45
N ARG A 393 8.08 9.65 -12.48
CA ARG A 393 7.90 9.29 -13.88
C ARG A 393 8.73 8.09 -14.30
N ALA A 394 9.99 8.05 -13.89
CA ALA A 394 10.92 6.98 -14.24
C ALA A 394 10.53 5.64 -13.63
N HIS A 395 9.99 5.66 -12.40
CA HIS A 395 9.72 4.46 -11.61
C HIS A 395 8.23 4.11 -11.47
N ARG A 396 7.36 4.78 -12.23
CA ARG A 396 5.92 4.45 -12.21
C ARG A 396 5.71 2.98 -12.57
N GLY A 397 5.04 2.25 -11.70
CA GLY A 397 4.75 0.84 -11.90
C GLY A 397 5.92 -0.10 -11.58
N THR A 398 6.97 0.37 -10.90
CA THR A 398 8.11 -0.46 -10.52
C THR A 398 8.36 -0.43 -9.01
N ALA A 399 9.13 -1.39 -8.55
CA ALA A 399 9.69 -1.40 -7.22
C ALA A 399 11.04 -0.65 -7.21
N VAL A 400 11.36 0.06 -6.13
CA VAL A 400 12.52 0.96 -6.03
C VAL A 400 13.34 0.74 -4.77
N VAL A 401 14.62 1.10 -4.86
CA VAL A 401 15.49 1.28 -3.70
C VAL A 401 15.77 2.76 -3.47
N THR A 402 16.28 3.09 -2.28
CA THR A 402 16.66 4.46 -1.91
C THR A 402 17.58 5.13 -2.93
N GLN A 403 18.50 4.34 -3.53
CA GLN A 403 19.45 4.83 -4.51
C GLN A 403 18.77 5.29 -5.82
N ASP A 404 17.60 4.76 -6.17
CA ASP A 404 16.81 5.25 -7.32
C ASP A 404 16.36 6.69 -7.09
N PHE A 405 15.88 6.99 -5.88
CA PHE A 405 15.50 8.33 -5.49
C PHE A 405 16.72 9.27 -5.45
N GLN A 406 17.81 8.86 -4.79
CA GLN A 406 19.05 9.64 -4.76
C GLN A 406 19.51 10.01 -6.18
N ARG A 407 19.63 9.02 -7.07
CA ARG A 407 20.05 9.25 -8.46
C ARG A 407 19.17 10.24 -9.19
N SER A 408 17.85 10.17 -9.00
CA SER A 408 16.92 11.09 -9.65
C SER A 408 17.13 12.53 -9.18
N MET A 409 17.40 12.73 -7.88
CA MET A 409 17.69 14.04 -7.32
C MET A 409 19.06 14.58 -7.79
N GLU A 410 20.09 13.73 -7.87
CA GLU A 410 21.42 14.08 -8.37
C GLU A 410 21.40 14.42 -9.86
N GLN A 411 20.69 13.64 -10.68
CA GLN A 411 20.54 13.88 -12.12
C GLN A 411 19.90 15.24 -12.42
N VAL A 412 18.86 15.60 -11.68
CA VAL A 412 18.16 16.87 -11.87
C VAL A 412 18.95 18.05 -11.31
N SER A 413 19.58 17.89 -10.15
CA SER A 413 20.31 18.98 -9.49
C SER A 413 21.73 19.21 -10.03
N GLY A 414 22.33 18.20 -10.68
CA GLY A 414 23.74 18.21 -11.06
C GLY A 414 24.70 18.18 -9.86
N ARG A 415 24.21 17.88 -8.65
CA ARG A 415 24.97 17.87 -7.41
C ARG A 415 25.22 16.43 -6.94
N ASP A 416 26.37 16.20 -6.32
CA ASP A 416 26.63 14.97 -5.57
C ASP A 416 25.94 15.04 -4.21
N LEU A 417 25.00 14.12 -3.96
CA LEU A 417 24.23 14.05 -2.72
C LEU A 417 24.69 12.90 -1.81
N SER A 418 25.81 12.25 -2.14
CA SER A 418 26.34 11.11 -1.39
C SER A 418 26.54 11.43 0.09
N ALA A 419 27.09 12.60 0.43
CA ALA A 419 27.32 13.02 1.82
C ALA A 419 26.00 13.22 2.60
N PHE A 420 24.98 13.79 1.94
CA PHE A 420 23.65 13.97 2.52
C PHE A 420 23.02 12.61 2.85
N PHE A 421 22.95 11.71 1.85
CA PHE A 421 22.34 10.40 2.05
C PHE A 421 23.12 9.50 3.01
N ALA A 422 24.46 9.59 3.03
CA ALA A 422 25.28 8.88 4.02
C ALA A 422 25.01 9.34 5.46
N THR A 423 24.69 10.62 5.66
CA THR A 423 24.40 11.18 6.99
C THR A 423 23.01 10.78 7.48
N TRP A 424 22.01 10.82 6.59
CA TRP A 424 20.60 10.76 6.99
C TRP A 424 19.93 9.43 6.73
N VAL A 425 20.37 8.70 5.71
CA VAL A 425 19.56 7.65 5.07
C VAL A 425 20.21 6.27 5.18
N TYR A 426 21.49 6.15 4.83
CA TYR A 426 22.18 4.86 4.79
C TYR A 426 22.82 4.48 6.12
N PRO A 427 22.95 3.17 6.41
CA PRO A 427 23.84 2.71 7.46
C PRO A 427 25.26 3.23 7.26
N ALA A 428 25.96 3.48 8.37
CA ALA A 428 27.39 3.73 8.30
C ALA A 428 28.08 2.56 7.60
N ALA A 429 29.04 2.87 6.72
CA ALA A 429 29.86 1.82 6.13
C ALA A 429 30.50 0.99 7.25
N PRO A 430 30.50 -0.36 7.17
CA PRO A 430 31.15 -1.17 8.18
C PRO A 430 32.61 -0.71 8.34
N ALA A 431 33.05 -0.53 9.58
CA ALA A 431 34.45 -0.26 9.88
C ALA A 431 35.29 -1.38 9.27
N ARG A 432 36.28 -1.01 8.45
CA ARG A 432 37.18 -1.95 7.78
C ARG A 432 38.07 -2.68 8.77
#